data_AF-A0A1A7RFB8-F1
#
_entry.id   AF-A0A1A7RFB8-F1
#
_cell.length_a   1.000
_cell.length_b   1.000
_cell.length_c   1.000
_cell.angle_alpha   90.00
_cell.angle_beta   90.00
_cell.angle_gamma   90.00
#
_symmetry.space_group_name_H-M   'P 1'
#
loop_
_entity.id
_entity.type
_entity.pdbx_description
1 polymer ?
#
loop_
_entity_poly.entity_id
_entity_poly.type
_entity_poly.pdbx_seq_one_letter_code
_entity_poly.pdbx_strand_id
1 'polypeptide(L)'
;MTRKTALAALLLAPSFSFAATVLSAPPELNNKSYVLMDYETGQILASKNENEKLAPASMTKMMTSYIIEQKLLSGELTEDEKVRMNESAWCRGSSSESCMYVPLNGTATALEMLRGIIIQSGNDASKAMAEHIAGNEGTFAHMMNQEAKRIGMVNTQFINATGMPAEGHLSTAKDMAVLAQHIIHDSSKYYPIYSEKEFTFNGIKQGNRNALLYTDPSVDGLKTGHTDEAGYCLTTSAKRGPLRLISVIFGAPSMNERASQTREILAWGYANFETVKVQPAKQVLAKAKVWYGKDNEVQIGLAENFNVTMPKGEANAIKTQLVVQPKLTAPLKQGQVVGKYVATLNGKVIAEKPLVALQNIEEAGFFAKMIDHIKQFFSNLF
;
A
#
# COMPACT_ATOMS: atom_id res chain seq x y z
N MET A 1 -40.03 -68.94 34.31
CA MET A 1 -38.74 -68.28 33.99
C MET A 1 -38.96 -67.28 32.87
N THR A 2 -39.17 -66.00 33.20
CA THR A 2 -39.41 -64.91 32.26
C THR A 2 -38.12 -64.10 32.10
N ARG A 3 -37.43 -64.25 30.96
CA ARG A 3 -36.24 -63.45 30.61
C ARG A 3 -36.69 -62.10 30.05
N LYS A 4 -36.42 -61.02 30.80
CA LYS A 4 -36.50 -59.64 30.30
C LYS A 4 -35.20 -59.35 29.52
N THR A 5 -35.32 -59.09 28.22
CA THR A 5 -34.25 -58.52 27.39
C THR A 5 -34.33 -57.00 27.45
N ALA A 6 -33.30 -56.36 28.01
CA ALA A 6 -33.16 -54.91 27.99
C ALA A 6 -32.50 -54.49 26.67
N LEU A 7 -33.19 -53.66 25.90
CA LEU A 7 -32.67 -53.06 24.66
C LEU A 7 -31.90 -51.79 25.04
N ALA A 8 -30.58 -51.79 24.91
CA ALA A 8 -29.75 -50.61 25.11
C ALA A 8 -29.81 -49.73 23.85
N ALA A 9 -30.46 -48.56 23.95
CA ALA A 9 -30.47 -47.57 22.89
C ALA A 9 -29.13 -46.82 22.86
N LEU A 10 -28.34 -47.05 21.80
CA LEU A 10 -27.11 -46.32 21.53
C LEU A 10 -27.47 -44.89 21.06
N LEU A 11 -27.31 -43.90 21.93
CA LEU A 11 -27.41 -42.48 21.58
C LEU A 11 -26.18 -42.09 20.75
N LEU A 12 -26.32 -42.07 19.43
CA LEU A 12 -25.35 -41.46 18.51
C LEU A 12 -25.45 -39.94 18.64
N ALA A 13 -24.54 -39.33 19.41
CA ALA A 13 -24.37 -37.89 19.40
C ALA A 13 -23.80 -37.46 18.03
N PRO A 14 -24.38 -36.43 17.37
CA PRO A 14 -23.83 -35.92 16.13
C PRO A 14 -22.48 -35.24 16.42
N SER A 15 -21.40 -35.85 15.93
CA SER A 15 -20.08 -35.23 15.91
C SER A 15 -20.12 -34.06 14.93
N PHE A 16 -20.19 -32.83 15.44
CA PHE A 16 -19.93 -31.64 14.63
C PHE A 16 -18.44 -31.61 14.31
N SER A 17 -18.07 -32.15 13.14
CA SER A 17 -16.76 -31.89 12.56
C SER A 17 -16.68 -30.42 12.21
N PHE A 18 -15.95 -29.64 13.00
CA PHE A 18 -15.46 -28.34 12.55
C PHE A 18 -14.54 -28.60 11.35
N ALA A 19 -15.04 -28.34 10.15
CA ALA A 19 -14.20 -28.28 8.97
C ALA A 19 -13.27 -27.08 9.16
N ALA A 20 -12.04 -27.34 9.61
CA ALA A 20 -11.00 -26.32 9.59
C ALA A 20 -10.82 -25.90 8.13
N THR A 21 -11.01 -24.61 7.85
CA THR A 21 -10.71 -24.00 6.56
C THR A 21 -9.21 -24.11 6.32
N VAL A 22 -8.79 -25.15 5.60
CA VAL A 22 -7.38 -25.31 5.20
C VAL A 22 -7.14 -24.37 4.03
N LEU A 23 -6.39 -23.29 4.27
CA LEU A 23 -5.84 -22.44 3.22
C LEU A 23 -5.04 -23.30 2.24
N SER A 24 -5.28 -23.14 0.93
CA SER A 24 -4.41 -23.81 -0.04
C SER A 24 -3.02 -23.18 -0.01
N ALA A 25 -1.98 -23.99 -0.18
CA ALA A 25 -0.61 -23.46 -0.27
C ALA A 25 -0.50 -22.47 -1.45
N PRO A 26 0.30 -21.39 -1.32
CA PRO A 26 0.61 -20.52 -2.46
C PRO A 26 1.20 -21.31 -3.63
N PRO A 27 1.01 -20.85 -4.88
CA PRO A 27 1.59 -21.50 -6.04
C PRO A 27 3.13 -21.42 -6.03
N GLU A 28 3.78 -22.46 -6.53
CA GLU A 28 5.21 -22.45 -6.82
C GLU A 28 5.47 -21.73 -8.13
N LEU A 29 6.15 -20.58 -8.06
CA LEU A 29 6.38 -19.71 -9.21
C LEU A 29 7.86 -19.71 -9.60
N ASN A 30 8.11 -19.89 -10.91
CA ASN A 30 9.44 -19.81 -11.50
C ASN A 30 9.89 -18.35 -11.64
N ASN A 31 10.25 -17.72 -10.53
CA ASN A 31 10.80 -16.36 -10.44
C ASN A 31 11.85 -16.28 -9.33
N LYS A 32 12.57 -15.16 -9.25
CA LYS A 32 13.56 -14.93 -8.19
C LYS A 32 12.87 -14.65 -6.86
N SER A 33 11.92 -13.71 -6.83
CA SER A 33 11.15 -13.38 -5.65
C SER A 33 9.74 -12.89 -5.99
N TYR A 34 8.82 -13.03 -5.03
CA TYR A 34 7.49 -12.42 -5.11
C TYR A 34 6.92 -12.05 -3.75
N VAL A 35 5.98 -11.12 -3.77
CA VAL A 35 5.10 -10.77 -2.65
C VAL A 35 3.67 -10.64 -3.15
N LEU A 36 2.71 -11.13 -2.34
CA LEU A 36 1.31 -10.77 -2.40
C LEU A 36 0.92 -10.09 -1.09
N MET A 37 0.47 -8.85 -1.17
CA MET A 37 0.13 -8.01 -0.03
C MET A 37 -1.35 -7.60 -0.10
N ASP A 38 -2.01 -7.61 1.06
CA ASP A 38 -3.28 -6.92 1.24
C ASP A 38 -3.05 -5.40 1.36
N TYR A 39 -3.70 -4.61 0.50
CA TYR A 39 -3.50 -3.17 0.47
C TYR A 39 -3.96 -2.45 1.75
N GLU A 40 -5.05 -2.89 2.38
CA GLU A 40 -5.64 -2.16 3.51
C GLU A 40 -4.78 -2.31 4.77
N THR A 41 -4.27 -3.51 5.02
CA THR A 41 -3.54 -3.87 6.25
C THR A 41 -2.03 -3.87 6.08
N GLY A 42 -1.53 -3.93 4.84
CA GLY A 42 -0.11 -4.16 4.55
C GLY A 42 0.36 -5.59 4.85
N GLN A 43 -0.56 -6.50 5.22
CA GLN A 43 -0.21 -7.88 5.53
C GLN A 43 0.30 -8.61 4.28
N ILE A 44 1.45 -9.28 4.42
CA ILE A 44 1.93 -10.21 3.40
C ILE A 44 1.14 -11.52 3.52
N LEU A 45 0.41 -11.86 2.45
CA LEU A 45 -0.45 -13.05 2.37
C LEU A 45 0.32 -14.27 1.83
N ALA A 46 1.27 -14.04 0.94
CA ALA A 46 2.20 -15.03 0.42
C ALA A 46 3.48 -14.35 -0.05
N SER A 47 4.62 -15.04 0.07
CA SER A 47 5.87 -14.55 -0.45
C SER A 47 6.89 -15.64 -0.72
N LYS A 48 7.85 -15.31 -1.59
CA LYS A 48 9.09 -16.05 -1.85
C LYS A 48 10.21 -15.04 -1.87
N ASN A 49 11.23 -15.24 -1.05
CA ASN A 49 12.42 -14.38 -0.98
C ASN A 49 12.10 -12.87 -0.87
N GLU A 50 11.10 -12.50 -0.05
CA GLU A 50 10.54 -11.13 -0.04
C GLU A 50 11.55 -10.02 0.24
N ASN A 51 12.64 -10.33 0.96
CA ASN A 51 13.71 -9.40 1.34
C ASN A 51 14.99 -9.57 0.51
N GLU A 52 14.99 -10.42 -0.52
CA GLU A 52 16.14 -10.58 -1.41
C GLU A 52 16.36 -9.31 -2.22
N LYS A 53 17.59 -8.79 -2.18
CA LYS A 53 18.00 -7.57 -2.87
C LYS A 53 18.28 -7.87 -4.34
N LEU A 54 17.48 -7.30 -5.22
CA LEU A 54 17.51 -7.54 -6.66
C LEU A 54 17.45 -6.21 -7.42
N ALA A 55 17.97 -6.19 -8.64
CA ALA A 55 17.85 -5.04 -9.53
C ALA A 55 16.35 -4.78 -9.84
N PRO A 56 15.80 -3.59 -9.49
CA PRO A 56 14.39 -3.27 -9.72
C PRO A 56 14.05 -2.92 -11.18
N ALA A 57 15.07 -2.68 -12.02
CA ALA A 57 14.89 -2.14 -13.37
C ALA A 57 13.92 -0.94 -13.35
N SER A 58 13.06 -0.81 -14.37
CA SER A 58 12.08 0.28 -14.47
C SER A 58 10.99 0.32 -13.37
N MET A 59 10.93 -0.64 -12.43
CA MET A 59 10.10 -0.45 -11.22
C MET A 59 10.62 0.71 -10.36
N THR A 60 11.89 1.08 -10.50
CA THR A 60 12.48 2.33 -9.95
C THR A 60 11.64 3.57 -10.24
N LYS A 61 11.03 3.64 -11.43
CA LYS A 61 10.21 4.77 -11.85
C LYS A 61 8.95 4.94 -11.01
N MET A 62 8.55 3.94 -10.22
CA MET A 62 7.52 4.09 -9.19
C MET A 62 7.93 5.13 -8.15
N MET A 63 9.18 5.13 -7.68
CA MET A 63 9.66 6.12 -6.72
C MET A 63 9.79 7.50 -7.37
N THR A 64 10.23 7.54 -8.63
CA THR A 64 10.28 8.79 -9.41
C THR A 64 8.90 9.41 -9.58
N SER A 65 7.91 8.63 -10.00
CA SER A 65 6.52 9.08 -10.12
C SER A 65 5.95 9.47 -8.76
N TYR A 66 6.17 8.69 -7.71
CA TYR A 66 5.73 9.01 -6.36
C TYR A 66 6.21 10.38 -5.89
N ILE A 67 7.51 10.69 -6.03
CA ILE A 67 8.04 12.02 -5.66
C ILE A 67 7.40 13.14 -6.48
N ILE A 68 7.21 12.94 -7.79
CA ILE A 68 6.54 13.92 -8.65
C ILE A 68 5.11 14.16 -8.19
N GLU A 69 4.36 13.09 -7.93
CA GLU A 69 2.98 13.13 -7.46
C GLU A 69 2.85 13.85 -6.12
N GLN A 70 3.74 13.57 -5.16
CA GLN A 70 3.73 14.23 -3.86
C GLN A 70 4.02 15.74 -4.00
N LYS A 71 4.93 16.14 -4.88
CA LYS A 71 5.19 17.57 -5.17
C LYS A 71 4.03 18.27 -5.88
N LEU A 72 3.35 17.56 -6.78
CA LEU A 72 2.12 18.07 -7.41
C LEU A 72 0.98 18.23 -6.39
N LEU A 73 0.86 17.30 -5.43
CA LEU A 73 -0.15 17.36 -4.37
C LEU A 73 0.13 18.45 -3.33
N SER A 74 1.41 18.70 -3.01
CA SER A 74 1.81 19.77 -2.09
C SER A 74 1.79 21.17 -2.71
N GLY A 75 1.73 21.25 -4.05
CA GLY A 75 1.80 22.51 -4.79
C GLY A 75 3.23 23.03 -4.99
N GLU A 76 4.25 22.24 -4.66
CA GLU A 76 5.65 22.53 -4.98
C GLU A 76 5.97 22.42 -6.48
N LEU A 77 5.12 21.70 -7.23
CA LEU A 77 5.16 21.55 -8.68
C LEU A 77 3.75 21.76 -9.22
N THR A 78 3.57 22.42 -10.36
CA THR A 78 2.26 22.52 -11.02
C THR A 78 2.15 21.56 -12.22
N GLU A 79 0.93 21.11 -12.53
CA GLU A 79 0.70 20.15 -13.63
C GLU A 79 1.09 20.70 -15.02
N ASP A 80 0.99 22.01 -15.20
CA ASP A 80 1.28 22.75 -16.43
C ASP A 80 2.73 23.27 -16.51
N GLU A 81 3.50 23.13 -15.43
CA GLU A 81 4.89 23.57 -15.35
C GLU A 81 5.72 22.94 -16.48
N LYS A 82 6.47 23.77 -17.20
CA LYS A 82 7.23 23.34 -18.37
C LYS A 82 8.58 22.77 -17.95
N VAL A 83 8.75 21.49 -18.24
CA VAL A 83 9.98 20.74 -17.96
C VAL A 83 10.78 20.66 -19.24
N ARG A 84 12.01 21.20 -19.21
CA ARG A 84 12.90 21.25 -20.38
C ARG A 84 13.62 19.92 -20.57
N MET A 85 13.70 19.47 -21.82
CA MET A 85 14.51 18.31 -22.19
C MET A 85 15.95 18.75 -22.50
N ASN A 86 16.86 18.46 -21.57
CA ASN A 86 18.29 18.73 -21.72
C ASN A 86 19.01 17.57 -22.44
N GLU A 87 20.22 17.83 -22.93
CA GLU A 87 21.03 16.83 -23.64
C GLU A 87 21.38 15.60 -22.80
N SER A 88 21.54 15.77 -21.49
CA SER A 88 21.80 14.69 -20.51
C SER A 88 20.62 13.73 -20.36
N ALA A 89 19.39 14.23 -20.50
CA ALA A 89 18.16 13.44 -20.42
C ALA A 89 17.69 12.95 -21.80
N TRP A 90 18.05 13.63 -22.87
CA TRP A 90 17.48 13.43 -24.19
C TRP A 90 17.70 12.01 -24.73
N CYS A 91 16.59 11.38 -25.12
CA CYS A 91 16.63 10.06 -25.75
C CYS A 91 17.07 10.15 -27.21
N ARG A 92 18.15 9.44 -27.53
CA ARG A 92 18.70 9.33 -28.90
C ARG A 92 17.99 8.27 -29.75
N GLY A 93 17.10 7.48 -29.15
CA GLY A 93 16.35 6.39 -29.77
C GLY A 93 17.17 5.11 -29.90
N SER A 94 16.76 4.07 -29.18
CA SER A 94 17.28 2.70 -29.33
C SER A 94 16.18 1.69 -29.00
N SER A 95 16.38 0.42 -29.38
CA SER A 95 15.50 -0.67 -28.95
C SER A 95 15.70 -1.07 -27.48
N SER A 96 16.80 -0.65 -26.86
CA SER A 96 17.17 -0.99 -25.47
C SER A 96 16.62 -0.02 -24.43
N GLU A 97 16.12 1.15 -24.85
CA GLU A 97 15.60 2.18 -23.96
C GLU A 97 14.16 2.55 -24.28
N SER A 98 13.37 2.79 -23.23
CA SER A 98 12.01 3.33 -23.37
C SER A 98 12.06 4.84 -23.32
N CYS A 99 11.38 5.52 -24.25
CA CYS A 99 11.45 6.97 -24.38
C CYS A 99 10.06 7.59 -24.59
N MET A 100 9.90 8.80 -24.08
CA MET A 100 8.73 9.66 -24.33
C MET A 100 8.91 10.49 -25.62
N TYR A 101 10.15 10.71 -26.06
CA TYR A 101 10.51 11.44 -27.28
C TYR A 101 10.17 12.94 -27.24
N VAL A 102 10.49 13.59 -26.11
CA VAL A 102 10.53 15.06 -26.05
C VAL A 102 11.72 15.56 -26.88
N PRO A 103 11.54 16.51 -27.82
CA PRO A 103 12.64 17.04 -28.60
C PRO A 103 13.71 17.69 -27.72
N LEU A 104 14.99 17.57 -28.10
CA LEU A 104 16.09 18.28 -27.44
C LEU A 104 15.80 19.79 -27.41
N ASN A 105 15.99 20.42 -26.25
CA ASN A 105 15.62 21.82 -25.96
C ASN A 105 14.11 22.13 -26.03
N GLY A 106 13.27 21.15 -26.32
CA GLY A 106 11.82 21.26 -26.19
C GLY A 106 11.37 21.16 -24.73
N THR A 107 10.06 21.26 -24.52
CA THR A 107 9.42 21.12 -23.21
C THR A 107 8.19 20.24 -23.29
N ALA A 108 7.88 19.52 -22.21
CA ALA A 108 6.56 18.95 -21.95
C ALA A 108 6.08 19.45 -20.57
N THR A 109 4.78 19.41 -20.29
CA THR A 109 4.31 19.74 -18.94
C THR A 109 4.69 18.65 -17.94
N ALA A 110 4.75 18.99 -16.65
CA ALA A 110 4.97 18.02 -15.58
C ALA A 110 3.99 16.83 -15.64
N LEU A 111 2.71 17.09 -15.96
CA LEU A 111 1.71 16.04 -16.12
C LEU A 111 1.97 15.14 -17.35
N GLU A 112 2.42 15.72 -18.48
CA GLU A 112 2.81 14.95 -19.65
C GLU A 112 4.04 14.09 -19.36
N MET A 113 5.05 14.64 -18.67
CA MET A 113 6.23 13.89 -18.22
C MET A 113 5.84 12.75 -17.29
N LEU A 114 4.94 12.98 -16.33
CA LEU A 114 4.43 11.95 -15.41
C LEU A 114 3.76 10.80 -16.18
N ARG A 115 2.90 11.11 -17.16
CA ARG A 115 2.29 10.10 -18.05
C ARG A 115 3.34 9.34 -18.87
N GLY A 116 4.34 10.03 -19.42
CA GLY A 116 5.46 9.40 -20.12
C GLY A 116 6.26 8.42 -19.25
N ILE A 117 6.49 8.78 -17.99
CA ILE A 117 7.17 7.92 -17.00
C ILE A 117 6.32 6.70 -16.66
N ILE A 118 5.03 6.90 -16.36
CA ILE A 118 4.14 5.83 -15.89
C ILE A 118 3.80 4.85 -17.02
N ILE A 119 3.28 5.36 -18.14
CA ILE A 119 2.66 4.56 -19.20
C ILE A 119 3.74 4.01 -20.16
N GLN A 120 4.61 4.90 -20.64
CA GLN A 120 5.61 4.56 -21.67
C GLN A 120 6.92 4.05 -21.06
N SER A 121 7.13 4.30 -19.76
CA SER A 121 8.36 4.00 -19.04
C SER A 121 9.57 4.83 -19.52
N GLY A 122 9.33 6.08 -19.96
CA GLY A 122 10.33 6.96 -20.56
C GLY A 122 11.51 7.27 -19.63
N ASN A 123 12.72 6.84 -20.01
CA ASN A 123 13.98 7.17 -19.31
C ASN A 123 14.30 8.66 -19.42
N ASP A 124 14.04 9.24 -20.59
CA ASP A 124 14.19 10.66 -20.89
C ASP A 124 13.32 11.53 -19.99
N ALA A 125 12.03 11.21 -19.89
CA ALA A 125 11.11 11.92 -19.01
C ALA A 125 11.53 11.80 -17.53
N SER A 126 11.95 10.60 -17.08
CA SER A 126 12.46 10.40 -15.72
C SER A 126 13.70 11.25 -15.41
N LYS A 127 14.68 11.28 -16.33
CA LYS A 127 15.90 12.09 -16.17
C LYS A 127 15.61 13.58 -16.19
N ALA A 128 14.79 14.05 -17.13
CA ALA A 128 14.42 15.45 -17.24
C ALA A 128 13.66 15.93 -15.98
N MET A 129 12.74 15.12 -15.45
CA MET A 129 12.06 15.42 -14.18
C MET A 129 13.02 15.45 -12.99
N ALA A 130 13.98 14.53 -12.95
CA ALA A 130 15.00 14.49 -11.90
C ALA A 130 15.87 15.76 -11.91
N GLU A 131 16.32 16.18 -13.09
CA GLU A 131 17.06 17.43 -13.29
C GLU A 131 16.21 18.66 -12.94
N HIS A 132 14.95 18.69 -13.33
CA HIS A 132 14.04 19.80 -13.05
C HIS A 132 13.77 19.96 -11.55
N ILE A 133 13.54 18.85 -10.84
CA ILE A 133 13.21 18.88 -9.41
C ILE A 133 14.43 19.11 -8.52
N ALA A 134 15.58 18.50 -8.86
CA ALA A 134 16.72 18.42 -7.97
C ALA A 134 18.01 19.03 -8.55
N GLY A 135 17.94 19.63 -9.74
CA GLY A 135 19.08 20.17 -10.48
C GLY A 135 19.90 19.12 -11.24
N ASN A 136 19.98 17.88 -10.74
CA ASN A 136 20.64 16.75 -11.42
C ASN A 136 20.13 15.40 -10.91
N GLU A 137 20.38 14.33 -11.68
CA GLU A 137 19.91 12.97 -11.35
C GLU A 137 20.51 12.39 -10.06
N GLY A 138 21.76 12.71 -9.72
CA GLY A 138 22.40 12.23 -8.49
C GLY A 138 21.76 12.80 -7.23
N THR A 139 21.48 14.11 -7.22
CA THR A 139 20.73 14.75 -6.12
C THR A 139 19.30 14.21 -6.02
N PHE A 140 18.66 13.94 -7.16
CA PHE A 140 17.35 13.30 -7.17
C PHE A 140 17.40 11.88 -6.58
N ALA A 141 18.41 11.07 -6.91
CA ALA A 141 18.60 9.75 -6.31
C ALA A 141 18.78 9.82 -4.78
N HIS A 142 19.44 10.86 -4.25
CA HIS A 142 19.48 11.10 -2.81
C HIS A 142 18.08 11.33 -2.23
N MET A 143 17.25 12.15 -2.88
CA MET A 143 15.85 12.35 -2.47
C MET A 143 15.05 11.04 -2.53
N MET A 144 15.22 10.22 -3.57
CA MET A 144 14.59 8.90 -3.68
C MET A 144 14.91 8.00 -2.49
N ASN A 145 16.16 8.02 -2.00
CA ASN A 145 16.57 7.22 -0.85
C ASN A 145 16.08 7.77 0.48
N GLN A 146 16.00 9.11 0.63
CA GLN A 146 15.36 9.73 1.79
C GLN A 146 13.89 9.35 1.86
N GLU A 147 13.21 9.38 0.71
CA GLU A 147 11.80 9.02 0.60
C GLU A 147 11.58 7.53 0.85
N ALA A 148 12.42 6.65 0.28
CA ALA A 148 12.42 5.21 0.56
C ALA A 148 12.51 4.94 2.07
N LYS A 149 13.44 5.62 2.77
CA LYS A 149 13.58 5.50 4.22
C LYS A 149 12.33 6.02 4.97
N ARG A 150 11.77 7.16 4.53
CA ARG A 150 10.57 7.77 5.14
C ARG A 150 9.37 6.83 5.10
N ILE A 151 9.18 6.12 3.99
CA ILE A 151 8.06 5.20 3.79
C ILE A 151 8.37 3.74 4.18
N GLY A 152 9.54 3.48 4.77
CA GLY A 152 9.86 2.17 5.35
C GLY A 152 10.44 1.13 4.37
N MET A 153 10.94 1.53 3.21
CA MET A 153 11.67 0.68 2.26
C MET A 153 13.13 0.47 2.72
N VAL A 154 13.30 -0.31 3.79
CA VAL A 154 14.58 -0.43 4.51
C VAL A 154 15.67 -1.24 3.77
N ASN A 155 15.32 -1.94 2.70
CA ASN A 155 16.23 -2.76 1.91
C ASN A 155 16.47 -2.21 0.49
N THR A 156 16.12 -0.94 0.26
CA THR A 156 16.18 -0.30 -1.06
C THR A 156 17.26 0.76 -1.13
N GLN A 157 17.96 0.80 -2.27
CA GLN A 157 18.90 1.85 -2.63
C GLN A 157 18.76 2.17 -4.13
N PHE A 158 18.42 3.42 -4.41
CA PHE A 158 18.36 3.97 -5.76
C PHE A 158 19.62 4.77 -6.07
N ILE A 159 20.19 4.53 -7.25
CA ILE A 159 21.37 5.22 -7.78
C ILE A 159 20.99 6.21 -8.88
N ASN A 160 19.86 6.00 -9.56
CA ASN A 160 19.36 6.85 -10.63
C ASN A 160 17.81 6.87 -10.68
N ALA A 161 17.21 7.74 -11.50
CA ALA A 161 15.76 7.92 -11.59
C ALA A 161 15.07 6.91 -12.54
N THR A 162 15.85 6.13 -13.28
CA THR A 162 15.32 5.32 -14.39
C THR A 162 15.25 3.83 -14.05
N GLY A 163 16.14 3.37 -13.17
CA GLY A 163 16.40 1.95 -12.95
C GLY A 163 17.28 1.31 -14.00
N MET A 164 18.04 2.11 -14.76
CA MET A 164 19.12 1.58 -15.58
C MET A 164 20.17 0.89 -14.68
N PRO A 165 20.82 -0.19 -15.14
CA PRO A 165 21.79 -0.93 -14.35
C PRO A 165 22.89 -0.02 -13.79
N ALA A 166 23.09 -0.10 -12.48
CA ALA A 166 24.13 0.61 -11.76
C ALA A 166 24.48 -0.17 -10.50
N GLU A 167 25.76 -0.18 -10.12
CA GLU A 167 26.22 -0.89 -8.93
C GLU A 167 25.50 -0.38 -7.67
N GLY A 168 24.97 -1.30 -6.87
CA GLY A 168 24.21 -0.96 -5.66
C GLY A 168 22.78 -0.49 -5.88
N HIS A 169 22.28 -0.44 -7.12
CA HIS A 169 20.89 -0.08 -7.44
C HIS A 169 19.95 -1.27 -7.21
N LEU A 170 19.47 -1.41 -5.97
CA LEU A 170 18.79 -2.62 -5.50
C LEU A 170 17.50 -2.29 -4.75
N SER A 171 16.55 -3.21 -4.79
CA SER A 171 15.31 -3.18 -4.00
C SER A 171 14.88 -4.61 -3.67
N THR A 172 13.78 -4.76 -2.95
CA THR A 172 13.15 -6.06 -2.67
C THR A 172 11.71 -6.09 -3.16
N ALA A 173 11.12 -7.29 -3.24
CA ALA A 173 9.71 -7.45 -3.55
C ALA A 173 8.81 -6.80 -2.48
N LYS A 174 9.21 -6.90 -1.21
CA LYS A 174 8.50 -6.29 -0.09
C LYS A 174 8.51 -4.76 -0.17
N ASP A 175 9.67 -4.15 -0.39
CA ASP A 175 9.80 -2.70 -0.44
C ASP A 175 9.04 -2.12 -1.64
N MET A 176 9.04 -2.81 -2.78
CA MET A 176 8.22 -2.40 -3.94
C MET A 176 6.71 -2.51 -3.66
N ALA A 177 6.27 -3.47 -2.84
CA ALA A 177 4.87 -3.59 -2.43
C ALA A 177 4.48 -2.44 -1.48
N VAL A 178 5.36 -2.07 -0.55
CA VAL A 178 5.20 -0.89 0.32
C VAL A 178 5.09 0.38 -0.52
N LEU A 179 5.98 0.58 -1.49
CA LEU A 179 5.91 1.72 -2.40
C LEU A 179 4.59 1.75 -3.20
N ALA A 180 4.13 0.60 -3.70
CA ALA A 180 2.84 0.52 -4.39
C ALA A 180 1.67 0.91 -3.47
N GLN A 181 1.69 0.46 -2.21
CA GLN A 181 0.68 0.82 -1.22
C GLN A 181 0.64 2.34 -1.00
N HIS A 182 1.81 2.96 -0.84
CA HIS A 182 1.95 4.42 -0.71
C HIS A 182 1.48 5.18 -1.95
N ILE A 183 1.81 4.72 -3.16
CA ILE A 183 1.32 5.33 -4.40
C ILE A 183 -0.21 5.27 -4.47
N ILE A 184 -0.82 4.11 -4.17
CA ILE A 184 -2.28 3.95 -4.21
C ILE A 184 -2.97 4.86 -3.18
N HIS A 185 -2.38 4.98 -1.98
CA HIS A 185 -2.95 5.73 -0.87
C HIS A 185 -2.69 7.24 -0.98
N ASP A 186 -1.42 7.64 -0.99
CA ASP A 186 -0.99 9.04 -0.89
C ASP A 186 -1.14 9.78 -2.23
N SER A 187 -1.04 9.07 -3.36
CA SER A 187 -1.15 9.65 -4.70
C SER A 187 -2.51 9.40 -5.37
N SER A 188 -3.58 9.23 -4.60
CA SER A 188 -4.92 8.84 -5.11
C SER A 188 -5.46 9.72 -6.24
N LYS A 189 -5.08 11.00 -6.31
CA LYS A 189 -5.41 11.91 -7.43
C LYS A 189 -4.77 11.47 -8.76
N TYR A 190 -3.53 11.00 -8.73
CA TYR A 190 -2.72 10.64 -9.90
C TYR A 190 -2.67 9.14 -10.18
N TYR A 191 -3.00 8.30 -9.19
CA TYR A 191 -3.08 6.85 -9.34
C TYR A 191 -3.87 6.36 -10.57
N PRO A 192 -4.98 7.01 -10.99
CA PRO A 192 -5.68 6.62 -12.21
C PRO A 192 -4.81 6.57 -13.49
N ILE A 193 -3.72 7.34 -13.56
CA ILE A 193 -2.78 7.34 -14.71
C ILE A 193 -2.17 5.95 -14.94
N TYR A 194 -1.92 5.18 -13.88
CA TYR A 194 -1.35 3.83 -14.00
C TYR A 194 -2.27 2.84 -14.72
N SER A 195 -3.57 3.16 -14.81
CA SER A 195 -4.57 2.37 -15.54
C SER A 195 -4.81 2.84 -16.98
N GLU A 196 -4.25 4.00 -17.37
CA GLU A 196 -4.32 4.49 -18.75
C GLU A 196 -3.59 3.48 -19.68
N LYS A 197 -4.32 2.97 -20.68
CA LYS A 197 -3.82 1.93 -21.60
C LYS A 197 -2.89 2.47 -22.67
N GLU A 198 -2.92 3.77 -22.92
CA GLU A 198 -2.15 4.38 -24.00
C GLU A 198 -1.96 5.86 -23.71
N PHE A 199 -0.86 6.40 -24.23
CA PHE A 199 -0.55 7.82 -24.16
C PHE A 199 0.04 8.25 -25.49
N THR A 200 -0.48 9.36 -26.02
CA THR A 200 0.01 9.98 -27.25
C THR A 200 0.73 11.27 -26.90
N PHE A 201 2.01 11.35 -27.25
CA PHE A 201 2.81 12.56 -27.11
C PHE A 201 3.58 12.81 -28.40
N ASN A 202 3.62 14.07 -28.85
CA ASN A 202 4.32 14.46 -30.09
C ASN A 202 3.90 13.63 -31.32
N GLY A 203 2.62 13.29 -31.44
CA GLY A 203 2.08 12.42 -32.51
C GLY A 203 2.45 10.94 -32.39
N ILE A 204 3.18 10.54 -31.35
CA ILE A 204 3.62 9.16 -31.10
C ILE A 204 2.72 8.53 -30.04
N LYS A 205 1.89 7.58 -30.47
CA LYS A 205 1.03 6.79 -29.59
C LYS A 205 1.78 5.57 -29.08
N GLN A 206 1.84 5.39 -27.77
CA GLN A 206 2.49 4.24 -27.13
C GLN A 206 1.54 3.60 -26.10
N GLY A 207 1.53 2.26 -26.07
CA GLY A 207 0.71 1.48 -25.14
C GLY A 207 1.37 1.30 -23.78
N ASN A 208 0.55 1.08 -22.75
CA ASN A 208 1.01 0.69 -21.43
C ASN A 208 1.63 -0.70 -21.47
N ARG A 209 2.78 -0.87 -20.82
CA ARG A 209 3.55 -2.12 -20.84
C ARG A 209 2.98 -3.20 -19.92
N ASN A 210 2.05 -2.86 -19.03
CA ASN A 210 1.37 -3.81 -18.17
C ASN A 210 0.26 -4.55 -18.93
N ALA A 211 0.59 -5.73 -19.46
CA ALA A 211 -0.34 -6.60 -20.19
C ALA A 211 -1.63 -6.93 -19.40
N LEU A 212 -1.59 -6.92 -18.06
CA LEU A 212 -2.76 -7.27 -17.25
C LEU A 212 -3.89 -6.24 -17.37
N LEU A 213 -3.59 -4.97 -17.64
CA LEU A 213 -4.61 -3.92 -17.88
C LEU A 213 -5.55 -4.25 -19.05
N TYR A 214 -5.09 -5.07 -19.99
CA TYR A 214 -5.87 -5.47 -21.16
C TYR A 214 -6.65 -6.78 -20.95
N THR A 215 -6.29 -7.57 -19.92
CA THR A 215 -6.82 -8.93 -19.72
C THR A 215 -7.58 -9.12 -18.42
N ASP A 216 -7.42 -8.24 -17.44
CA ASP A 216 -8.12 -8.29 -16.16
C ASP A 216 -8.67 -6.90 -15.81
N PRO A 217 -10.00 -6.68 -15.85
CA PRO A 217 -10.60 -5.38 -15.57
C PRO A 217 -10.49 -4.94 -14.10
N SER A 218 -10.08 -5.84 -13.20
CA SER A 218 -9.81 -5.49 -11.80
C SER A 218 -8.42 -4.90 -11.58
N VAL A 219 -7.51 -4.99 -12.56
CA VAL A 219 -6.14 -4.46 -12.49
C VAL A 219 -6.11 -3.00 -12.87
N ASP A 220 -5.47 -2.16 -12.06
CA ASP A 220 -5.43 -0.71 -12.22
C ASP A 220 -4.03 -0.08 -12.04
N GLY A 221 -2.97 -0.89 -12.13
CA GLY A 221 -1.58 -0.43 -12.08
C GLY A 221 -0.59 -1.59 -11.95
N LEU A 222 0.71 -1.39 -11.70
CA LEU A 222 1.40 -0.11 -11.65
C LEU A 222 2.54 -0.11 -12.67
N LYS A 223 3.56 -0.96 -12.50
CA LYS A 223 4.80 -0.81 -13.25
C LYS A 223 5.52 -2.11 -13.56
N THR A 224 5.85 -2.28 -14.84
CA THR A 224 6.77 -3.31 -15.31
C THR A 224 8.23 -2.85 -15.25
N GLY A 225 9.15 -3.79 -15.06
CA GLY A 225 10.60 -3.63 -15.23
C GLY A 225 11.21 -4.78 -16.02
N HIS A 226 12.27 -4.51 -16.78
CA HIS A 226 13.09 -5.51 -17.44
C HIS A 226 14.49 -4.97 -17.72
N THR A 227 15.49 -5.77 -17.36
CA THR A 227 16.89 -5.73 -17.85
C THR A 227 17.39 -7.18 -17.85
N ASP A 228 18.50 -7.46 -18.54
CA ASP A 228 19.08 -8.80 -18.55
C ASP A 228 19.45 -9.29 -17.13
N GLU A 229 19.90 -8.37 -16.27
CA GLU A 229 20.22 -8.64 -14.86
C GLU A 229 18.95 -8.92 -14.01
N ALA A 230 17.92 -8.09 -14.17
CA ALA A 230 16.71 -8.15 -13.35
C ALA A 230 15.78 -9.31 -13.76
N GLY A 231 15.82 -9.73 -15.02
CA GLY A 231 14.76 -10.52 -15.64
C GLY A 231 13.47 -9.71 -15.79
N TYR A 232 12.32 -10.38 -15.92
CA TYR A 232 11.03 -9.72 -16.12
C TYR A 232 10.32 -9.48 -14.78
N CYS A 233 10.16 -8.21 -14.41
CA CYS A 233 9.56 -7.78 -13.15
C CYS A 233 8.23 -7.04 -13.34
N LEU A 234 7.32 -7.15 -12.38
CA LEU A 234 6.04 -6.43 -12.36
C LEU A 234 5.62 -6.16 -10.92
N THR A 235 5.28 -4.90 -10.64
CA THR A 235 4.44 -4.52 -9.50
C THR A 235 3.06 -4.13 -10.03
N THR A 236 2.01 -4.78 -9.53
CA THR A 236 0.62 -4.56 -9.95
C THR A 236 -0.32 -4.48 -8.75
N SER A 237 -1.47 -3.85 -8.94
CA SER A 237 -2.59 -3.94 -8.01
C SER A 237 -3.85 -4.34 -8.75
N ALA A 238 -4.67 -5.13 -8.07
CA ALA A 238 -6.02 -5.47 -8.50
C ALA A 238 -7.00 -5.22 -7.36
N LYS A 239 -8.24 -4.84 -7.68
CA LYS A 239 -9.32 -4.70 -6.69
C LYS A 239 -10.57 -5.44 -7.14
N ARG A 240 -11.04 -6.40 -6.34
CA ARG A 240 -12.29 -7.13 -6.56
C ARG A 240 -13.18 -7.01 -5.31
N GLY A 241 -14.27 -6.26 -5.45
CA GLY A 241 -15.13 -5.92 -4.32
C GLY A 241 -14.36 -5.10 -3.26
N PRO A 242 -14.42 -5.48 -1.97
CA PRO A 242 -13.70 -4.77 -0.90
C PRO A 242 -12.21 -5.11 -0.83
N LEU A 243 -11.78 -6.24 -1.39
CA LEU A 243 -10.39 -6.70 -1.32
C LEU A 243 -9.56 -6.08 -2.44
N ARG A 244 -8.49 -5.37 -2.07
CA ARG A 244 -7.44 -4.91 -2.99
C ARG A 244 -6.15 -5.64 -2.65
N LEU A 245 -5.56 -6.27 -3.66
CA LEU A 245 -4.27 -6.95 -3.56
C LEU A 245 -3.20 -6.18 -4.32
N ILE A 246 -1.98 -6.22 -3.80
CA ILE A 246 -0.76 -5.77 -4.45
C ILE A 246 0.10 -7.00 -4.69
N SER A 247 0.54 -7.21 -5.92
CA SER A 247 1.47 -8.28 -6.27
C SER A 247 2.75 -7.69 -6.84
N VAL A 248 3.89 -8.22 -6.37
CA VAL A 248 5.21 -7.89 -6.89
C VAL A 248 5.91 -9.18 -7.30
N ILE A 249 6.46 -9.21 -8.50
CA ILE A 249 7.28 -10.30 -9.04
C ILE A 249 8.61 -9.72 -9.54
N PHE A 250 9.72 -10.34 -9.14
CA PHE A 250 11.05 -10.10 -9.68
C PHE A 250 11.58 -11.31 -10.44
N GLY A 251 12.19 -11.06 -11.59
CA GLY A 251 13.00 -12.06 -12.30
C GLY A 251 12.22 -13.26 -12.82
N ALA A 252 11.04 -13.03 -13.40
CA ALA A 252 10.42 -14.06 -14.23
C ALA A 252 11.24 -14.27 -15.53
N PRO A 253 11.24 -15.47 -16.14
CA PRO A 253 12.08 -15.78 -17.30
C PRO A 253 11.64 -15.09 -18.59
N SER A 254 10.36 -14.75 -18.72
CA SER A 254 9.81 -14.12 -19.92
C SER A 254 8.70 -13.13 -19.60
N MET A 255 8.37 -12.26 -20.56
CA MET A 255 7.24 -11.34 -20.45
C MET A 255 5.91 -12.07 -20.22
N ASN A 256 5.72 -13.22 -20.89
CA ASN A 256 4.53 -14.05 -20.75
C ASN A 256 4.47 -14.70 -19.38
N GLU A 257 5.58 -15.27 -18.90
CA GLU A 257 5.64 -15.88 -17.57
C GLU A 257 5.42 -14.87 -16.46
N ARG A 258 5.98 -13.67 -16.57
CA ARG A 258 5.68 -12.57 -15.65
C ARG A 258 4.18 -12.34 -15.54
N ALA A 259 3.49 -12.24 -16.69
CA ALA A 259 2.04 -11.99 -16.69
C ALA A 259 1.23 -13.20 -16.18
N SER A 260 1.60 -14.43 -16.53
CA SER A 260 0.88 -15.63 -16.06
C SER A 260 1.06 -15.84 -14.55
N GLN A 261 2.28 -15.73 -14.05
CA GLN A 261 2.58 -15.88 -12.62
C GLN A 261 1.88 -14.81 -11.77
N THR A 262 1.81 -13.56 -12.25
CA THR A 262 1.04 -12.50 -11.56
C THR A 262 -0.46 -12.82 -11.52
N ARG A 263 -1.04 -13.34 -12.61
CA ARG A 263 -2.45 -13.77 -12.60
C ARG A 263 -2.68 -14.92 -11.62
N GLU A 264 -1.75 -15.87 -11.56
CA GLU A 264 -1.84 -17.05 -10.70
C GLU A 264 -1.82 -16.66 -9.21
N ILE A 265 -0.88 -15.82 -8.78
CA ILE A 265 -0.80 -15.39 -7.38
C ILE A 265 -1.97 -14.49 -6.98
N LEU A 266 -2.46 -13.62 -7.88
CA LEU A 266 -3.67 -12.84 -7.63
C LEU A 266 -4.90 -13.74 -7.52
N ALA A 267 -5.05 -14.72 -8.43
CA ALA A 267 -6.16 -15.67 -8.38
C ALA A 267 -6.14 -16.48 -7.08
N TRP A 268 -4.98 -16.94 -6.64
CA TRP A 268 -4.80 -17.62 -5.36
C TRP A 268 -5.22 -16.72 -4.19
N GLY A 269 -4.80 -15.45 -4.19
CA GLY A 269 -5.18 -14.47 -3.15
C GLY A 269 -6.70 -14.28 -3.06
N TYR A 270 -7.36 -14.05 -4.20
CA TYR A 270 -8.81 -13.90 -4.25
C TYR A 270 -9.58 -15.18 -3.99
N ALA A 271 -8.97 -16.35 -4.19
CA ALA A 271 -9.57 -17.64 -3.85
C ALA A 271 -9.56 -17.88 -2.35
N ASN A 272 -8.48 -17.50 -1.65
CA ASN A 272 -8.24 -17.86 -0.25
C ASN A 272 -8.58 -16.77 0.77
N PHE A 273 -8.61 -15.49 0.38
CA PHE A 273 -8.83 -14.38 1.30
C PHE A 273 -10.10 -13.61 0.96
N GLU A 274 -10.67 -12.99 1.98
CA GLU A 274 -11.74 -12.00 1.86
C GLU A 274 -11.47 -10.81 2.77
N THR A 275 -12.06 -9.67 2.40
CA THR A 275 -12.06 -8.47 3.23
C THR A 275 -13.48 -8.20 3.70
N VAL A 276 -13.69 -8.11 5.00
CA VAL A 276 -14.99 -7.73 5.58
C VAL A 276 -14.93 -6.34 6.17
N LYS A 277 -16.04 -5.61 6.05
CA LYS A 277 -16.23 -4.30 6.69
C LYS A 277 -16.57 -4.55 8.16
N VAL A 278 -15.65 -4.23 9.05
CA VAL A 278 -15.82 -4.49 10.49
C VAL A 278 -16.42 -3.30 11.20
N GLN A 279 -15.93 -2.09 10.92
CA GLN A 279 -16.45 -0.87 11.57
C GLN A 279 -16.45 0.32 10.60
N PRO A 280 -17.58 1.03 10.41
CA PRO A 280 -17.61 2.25 9.59
C PRO A 280 -16.85 3.43 10.21
N ALA A 281 -16.34 4.31 9.35
CA ALA A 281 -15.73 5.58 9.73
C ALA A 281 -16.73 6.50 10.46
N LYS A 282 -16.19 7.42 11.27
CA LYS A 282 -16.90 8.55 11.90
C LYS A 282 -18.09 8.18 12.78
N GLN A 283 -18.24 6.90 13.14
CA GLN A 283 -19.19 6.45 14.14
C GLN A 283 -18.58 6.54 15.54
N VAL A 284 -19.41 6.93 16.51
CA VAL A 284 -19.05 6.92 17.93
C VAL A 284 -18.97 5.45 18.38
N LEU A 285 -17.77 5.01 18.75
CA LEU A 285 -17.53 3.65 19.26
C LEU A 285 -17.63 3.59 20.77
N ALA A 286 -17.15 4.64 21.45
CA ALA A 286 -17.21 4.77 22.89
C ALA A 286 -17.08 6.24 23.30
N LYS A 287 -17.21 6.48 24.60
CA LYS A 287 -16.77 7.73 25.24
C LYS A 287 -15.58 7.42 26.14
N ALA A 288 -14.55 8.25 26.08
CA ALA A 288 -13.38 8.15 26.95
C ALA A 288 -13.33 9.35 27.88
N LYS A 289 -12.95 9.11 29.14
CA LYS A 289 -12.77 10.17 30.14
C LYS A 289 -11.62 11.10 29.73
N VAL A 290 -11.86 12.39 29.81
CA VAL A 290 -10.86 13.45 29.59
C VAL A 290 -10.72 14.26 30.87
N TRP A 291 -9.47 14.53 31.22
CA TRP A 291 -9.13 15.38 32.35
C TRP A 291 -8.85 16.82 31.90
N TYR A 292 -9.16 17.78 32.77
CA TYR A 292 -8.87 19.20 32.56
C TYR A 292 -9.60 19.82 31.36
N GLY A 293 -10.63 19.15 30.82
CA GLY A 293 -11.43 19.62 29.69
C GLY A 293 -12.72 20.32 30.14
N LYS A 294 -13.25 21.22 29.29
CA LYS A 294 -14.61 21.77 29.49
C LYS A 294 -15.64 20.64 29.57
N ASP A 295 -15.44 19.61 28.77
CA ASP A 295 -16.15 18.34 28.84
C ASP A 295 -15.25 17.28 29.48
N ASN A 296 -15.84 16.43 30.32
CA ASN A 296 -15.14 15.35 31.04
C ASN A 296 -15.04 14.05 30.22
N GLU A 297 -15.61 14.03 29.01
CA GLU A 297 -15.62 12.89 28.11
C GLU A 297 -15.45 13.34 26.65
N VAL A 298 -14.76 12.54 25.86
CA VAL A 298 -14.64 12.69 24.40
C VAL A 298 -15.26 11.49 23.70
N GLN A 299 -15.99 11.72 22.62
CA GLN A 299 -16.47 10.62 21.78
C GLN A 299 -15.30 10.17 20.91
N ILE A 300 -15.07 8.86 20.89
CA ILE A 300 -13.95 8.28 20.16
C ILE A 300 -14.47 7.35 19.08
N GLY A 301 -13.78 7.34 17.95
CA GLY A 301 -14.13 6.52 16.80
C GLY A 301 -12.99 6.45 15.81
N LEU A 302 -13.31 6.12 14.56
CA LEU A 302 -12.30 5.98 13.51
C LEU A 302 -12.43 7.09 12.48
N ALA A 303 -11.31 7.60 11.99
CA ALA A 303 -11.30 8.58 10.89
C ALA A 303 -11.77 7.95 9.57
N GLU A 304 -11.50 6.65 9.41
CA GLU A 304 -11.73 5.87 8.20
C GLU A 304 -12.42 4.54 8.51
N ASN A 305 -12.91 3.86 7.47
CA ASN A 305 -13.51 2.54 7.62
C ASN A 305 -12.44 1.56 8.10
N PHE A 306 -12.82 0.64 8.99
CA PHE A 306 -12.00 -0.47 9.39
C PHE A 306 -12.44 -1.72 8.67
N ASN A 307 -11.69 -2.05 7.62
CA ASN A 307 -11.82 -3.31 6.93
C ASN A 307 -10.74 -4.26 7.43
N VAL A 308 -11.05 -5.54 7.47
CA VAL A 308 -10.12 -6.58 7.91
C VAL A 308 -10.03 -7.62 6.81
N THR A 309 -8.83 -8.08 6.50
CA THR A 309 -8.57 -9.16 5.53
C THR A 309 -8.18 -10.43 6.29
N MET A 310 -8.76 -11.56 5.91
CA MET A 310 -8.56 -12.85 6.58
C MET A 310 -8.74 -14.02 5.60
N PRO A 311 -8.37 -15.24 5.99
CA PRO A 311 -8.79 -16.45 5.29
C PRO A 311 -10.31 -16.52 5.14
N LYS A 312 -10.78 -16.96 3.98
CA LYS A 312 -12.21 -17.10 3.72
C LYS A 312 -12.87 -18.04 4.71
N GLY A 313 -14.06 -17.66 5.17
CA GLY A 313 -14.85 -18.43 6.13
C GLY A 313 -14.51 -18.17 7.60
N GLU A 314 -13.48 -17.37 7.88
CA GLU A 314 -13.08 -17.03 9.25
C GLU A 314 -13.66 -15.71 9.77
N ALA A 315 -14.51 -15.03 9.00
CA ALA A 315 -15.10 -13.75 9.37
C ALA A 315 -15.83 -13.78 10.74
N ASN A 316 -16.53 -14.87 11.05
CA ASN A 316 -17.24 -15.03 12.33
C ASN A 316 -16.32 -15.22 13.55
N ALA A 317 -15.04 -15.50 13.33
CA ALA A 317 -14.05 -15.68 14.39
C ALA A 317 -13.30 -14.39 14.75
N ILE A 318 -13.54 -13.28 14.02
CA ILE A 318 -12.95 -11.99 14.34
C ILE A 318 -13.49 -11.46 15.68
N LYS A 319 -12.59 -11.02 16.55
CA LYS A 319 -12.89 -10.26 17.76
C LYS A 319 -12.28 -8.87 17.66
N THR A 320 -13.03 -7.85 18.05
CA THR A 320 -12.56 -6.46 18.07
C THR A 320 -12.40 -5.92 19.48
N GLN A 321 -11.44 -5.01 19.66
CA GLN A 321 -11.16 -4.36 20.94
C GLN A 321 -10.78 -2.89 20.76
N LEU A 322 -11.29 -2.04 21.65
CA LEU A 322 -10.81 -0.66 21.83
C LEU A 322 -9.69 -0.63 22.87
N VAL A 323 -8.55 -0.07 22.50
CA VAL A 323 -7.42 0.19 23.41
C VAL A 323 -7.23 1.69 23.50
N VAL A 324 -7.79 2.30 24.54
CA VAL A 324 -7.74 3.75 24.78
C VAL A 324 -6.53 4.08 25.63
N GLN A 325 -5.87 5.21 25.37
CA GLN A 325 -4.81 5.71 26.24
C GLN A 325 -5.35 5.97 27.65
N PRO A 326 -4.64 5.57 28.72
CA PRO A 326 -5.18 5.58 30.08
C PRO A 326 -5.46 6.99 30.63
N LYS A 327 -4.85 8.02 30.05
CA LYS A 327 -4.95 9.40 30.57
C LYS A 327 -5.04 10.41 29.43
N LEU A 328 -6.27 10.70 29.02
CA LEU A 328 -6.55 11.78 28.07
C LEU A 328 -6.68 13.11 28.82
N THR A 329 -6.00 14.14 28.35
CA THR A 329 -6.02 15.49 28.92
C THR A 329 -6.35 16.50 27.84
N ALA A 330 -7.19 17.48 28.16
CA ALA A 330 -7.43 18.61 27.27
C ALA A 330 -6.18 19.52 27.14
N PRO A 331 -6.04 20.26 26.02
CA PRO A 331 -6.95 20.30 24.88
C PRO A 331 -6.82 19.06 23.97
N LEU A 332 -7.96 18.55 23.49
CA LEU A 332 -8.00 17.54 22.42
C LEU A 332 -8.52 18.16 21.14
N LYS A 333 -7.84 17.91 20.02
CA LYS A 333 -8.34 18.29 18.69
C LYS A 333 -9.14 17.13 18.08
N GLN A 334 -10.18 17.44 17.32
CA GLN A 334 -10.84 16.48 16.46
C GLN A 334 -9.81 15.82 15.52
N GLY A 335 -9.86 14.50 15.39
CA GLY A 335 -8.88 13.71 14.64
C GLY A 335 -7.62 13.35 15.42
N GLN A 336 -7.41 13.89 16.63
CA GLN A 336 -6.27 13.50 17.46
C GLN A 336 -6.35 12.03 17.87
N VAL A 337 -5.24 11.32 17.73
CA VAL A 337 -5.13 9.90 18.12
C VAL A 337 -5.17 9.77 19.65
N VAL A 338 -6.11 8.96 20.13
CA VAL A 338 -6.39 8.72 21.56
C VAL A 338 -6.27 7.24 21.93
N GLY A 339 -5.88 6.38 21.00
CA GLY A 339 -5.77 4.95 21.20
C GLY A 339 -5.71 4.18 19.88
N LYS A 340 -6.10 2.91 19.92
CA LYS A 340 -6.22 2.05 18.74
C LYS A 340 -7.44 1.14 18.81
N TYR A 341 -7.96 0.80 17.64
CA TYR A 341 -8.97 -0.23 17.45
C TYR A 341 -8.32 -1.44 16.80
N VAL A 342 -8.45 -2.61 17.43
CA VAL A 342 -7.69 -3.82 17.07
C VAL A 342 -8.66 -4.93 16.71
N ALA A 343 -8.42 -5.61 15.58
CA ALA A 343 -9.05 -6.88 15.25
C ALA A 343 -8.08 -8.04 15.51
N THR A 344 -8.59 -9.08 16.15
CA THR A 344 -7.87 -10.32 16.41
C THR A 344 -8.61 -11.51 15.81
N LEU A 345 -7.84 -12.49 15.36
CA LEU A 345 -8.32 -13.78 14.88
C LEU A 345 -7.47 -14.86 15.53
N ASN A 346 -8.11 -15.81 16.21
CA ASN A 346 -7.43 -16.87 16.96
C ASN A 346 -6.36 -16.34 17.95
N GLY A 347 -6.64 -15.18 18.57
CA GLY A 347 -5.74 -14.52 19.54
C GLY A 347 -4.60 -13.71 18.91
N LYS A 348 -4.44 -13.71 17.59
CA LYS A 348 -3.42 -12.93 16.88
C LYS A 348 -4.03 -11.64 16.32
N VAL A 349 -3.33 -10.52 16.47
CA VAL A 349 -3.73 -9.25 15.81
C VAL A 349 -3.60 -9.41 14.30
N ILE A 350 -4.67 -9.11 13.57
CA ILE A 350 -4.71 -9.17 12.10
C ILE A 350 -4.92 -7.80 11.45
N ALA A 351 -5.43 -6.82 12.20
CA ALA A 351 -5.51 -5.43 11.76
C ALA A 351 -5.60 -4.49 12.97
N GLU A 352 -5.08 -3.28 12.84
CA GLU A 352 -5.33 -2.20 13.79
C GLU A 352 -5.43 -0.84 13.08
N LYS A 353 -6.25 0.07 13.61
CA LYS A 353 -6.32 1.48 13.15
C LYS A 353 -6.28 2.46 14.32
N PRO A 354 -5.76 3.68 14.11
CA PRO A 354 -5.80 4.73 15.13
C PRO A 354 -7.24 5.05 15.54
N LEU A 355 -7.47 5.07 16.86
CA LEU A 355 -8.71 5.57 17.45
C LEU A 355 -8.54 7.07 17.66
N VAL A 356 -9.50 7.87 17.18
CA VAL A 356 -9.41 9.34 17.18
C VAL A 356 -10.54 9.99 17.96
N ALA A 357 -10.29 11.20 18.48
CA ALA A 357 -11.32 12.07 19.01
C ALA A 357 -12.25 12.56 17.88
N LEU A 358 -13.57 12.43 18.05
CA LEU A 358 -14.57 12.85 17.05
C LEU A 358 -14.99 14.31 17.19
N GLN A 359 -14.62 14.96 18.30
CA GLN A 359 -14.83 16.37 18.54
C GLN A 359 -13.62 17.01 19.23
N ASN A 360 -13.57 18.34 19.22
CA ASN A 360 -12.63 19.11 20.05
C ASN A 360 -13.06 19.06 21.51
N ILE A 361 -12.09 19.04 22.42
CA ILE A 361 -12.29 19.28 23.86
C ILE A 361 -11.38 20.42 24.26
N GLU A 362 -11.95 21.57 24.56
CA GLU A 362 -11.20 22.73 25.04
C GLU A 362 -10.78 22.55 26.50
N GLU A 363 -9.77 23.30 26.93
CA GLU A 363 -9.38 23.31 28.34
C GLU A 363 -10.48 23.88 29.25
N ALA A 364 -10.65 23.25 30.41
CA ALA A 364 -11.53 23.74 31.46
C ALA A 364 -11.01 25.04 32.08
N GLY A 365 -11.89 25.79 32.74
CA GLY A 365 -11.47 26.93 33.57
C GLY A 365 -10.65 26.50 34.80
N PHE A 366 -9.95 27.44 35.43
CA PHE A 366 -9.03 27.21 36.57
C PHE A 366 -9.64 26.34 37.69
N PHE A 367 -10.86 26.64 38.14
CA PHE A 367 -11.51 25.89 39.22
C PHE A 367 -11.85 24.44 38.85
N ALA A 368 -12.27 24.20 37.61
CA ALA A 368 -12.56 22.85 37.13
C ALA A 368 -11.28 22.00 37.04
N LYS A 369 -10.17 22.59 36.58
CA LYS A 369 -8.87 21.91 36.57
C LYS A 369 -8.39 21.54 37.98
N MET A 370 -8.63 22.40 38.97
CA MET A 370 -8.26 22.13 40.38
C MET A 370 -9.05 20.94 40.96
N ILE A 371 -10.36 20.86 40.68
CA ILE A 371 -11.19 19.71 41.10
C ILE A 371 -10.68 18.41 40.45
N ASP A 372 -10.31 18.46 39.17
CA ASP A 372 -9.75 17.30 38.48
C ASP A 372 -8.39 16.85 39.02
N HIS A 373 -7.54 17.79 39.46
CA HIS A 373 -6.30 17.46 40.17
C HIS A 373 -6.57 16.71 41.46
N ILE A 374 -7.55 17.14 42.26
CA ILE A 374 -7.94 16.46 43.50
C ILE A 374 -8.46 15.05 43.18
N LYS A 375 -9.35 14.92 42.20
CA LYS A 375 -9.88 13.61 41.77
C LYS A 375 -8.79 12.67 41.27
N GLN A 376 -7.81 13.17 40.49
CA GLN A 376 -6.68 12.37 40.04
C GLN A 376 -5.79 11.91 41.20
N PHE A 377 -5.54 12.79 42.17
CA PHE A 377 -4.72 12.44 43.33
C PHE A 377 -5.33 11.26 44.09
N PHE A 378 -6.64 11.29 44.35
CA PHE A 378 -7.33 10.18 45.01
C PHE A 378 -7.46 8.93 44.14
N SER A 379 -7.62 9.04 42.83
CA SER A 379 -7.70 7.87 41.93
C SER A 379 -6.37 7.14 41.73
N ASN A 380 -5.25 7.74 42.13
CA ASN A 380 -3.92 7.12 42.07
C ASN A 380 -3.46 6.56 43.44
N LEU A 381 -4.21 6.82 44.52
CA LEU A 381 -3.89 6.38 45.88
C LEU A 381 -4.45 4.98 46.21
N PHE A 382 -5.34 4.46 45.36
CA PHE A 382 -6.01 3.16 45.43
C PHE A 382 -6.01 2.55 44.03
#